data_AF-A0A0U3CGX8-F1
#
_entry.id   AF-A0A0U3CGX8-F1
#
_cell.length_a   1.000
_cell.length_b   1.000
_cell.length_c   1.000
_cell.angle_alpha   90.00
_cell.angle_beta   90.00
_cell.angle_gamma   90.00
#
_symmetry.space_group_name_H-M   'P 1'
#
loop_
_entity.id
_entity.type
_entity.pdbx_description
1 polymer ?
#
loop_
_entity_poly.entity_id
_entity_poly.type
_entity_poly.pdbx_seq_one_letter_code
_entity_poly.pdbx_strand_id
1 'polypeptide(L)'
;MTHPLSVEPTGESHGHCDCCGNATSTVWGYVHDREKTVAAYFVQWTVGSAEHMPNFDFLIGTWGNDAVNDRVLSSWLFNPSNNSFMITDAKCRPAANSQLCSHALSREETLALPGLKAVASGCLDAVWLQDGRLAEVRAFANDA
;
A
#
# COMPACT_ATOMS: atom_id res chain seq x y z
N MET A 1 -23.45 -5.19 -9.18
CA MET A 1 -22.78 -3.92 -9.53
C MET A 1 -21.92 -3.51 -8.34
N THR A 2 -20.66 -3.95 -8.34
CA THR A 2 -19.65 -3.55 -7.35
C THR A 2 -19.40 -2.05 -7.55
N HIS A 3 -19.58 -1.25 -6.51
CA HIS A 3 -19.27 0.18 -6.58
C HIS A 3 -17.74 0.31 -6.56
N PRO A 4 -17.14 1.27 -7.29
CA PRO A 4 -15.70 1.46 -7.25
C PRO A 4 -15.28 1.94 -5.85
N LEU A 5 -14.15 1.44 -5.36
CA LEU A 5 -13.53 1.92 -4.12
C LEU A 5 -13.14 3.39 -4.27
N SER A 6 -13.20 4.16 -3.18
CA SER A 6 -12.73 5.54 -3.13
C SER A 6 -11.52 5.69 -2.22
N VAL A 7 -10.67 6.67 -2.51
CA VAL A 7 -9.44 6.94 -1.76
C VAL A 7 -9.57 8.28 -1.05
N GLU A 8 -9.24 8.28 0.24
CA GLU A 8 -9.13 9.47 1.09
C GLU A 8 -7.67 9.66 1.53
N PRO A 9 -6.91 10.55 0.86
CA PRO A 9 -5.60 10.99 1.31
C PRO A 9 -5.67 11.69 2.66
N THR A 10 -4.87 11.28 3.66
CA THR A 10 -4.92 11.91 5.00
C THR A 10 -3.59 12.47 5.48
N GLY A 11 -2.46 11.98 4.96
CA GLY A 11 -1.15 12.47 5.42
C GLY A 11 0.01 12.03 4.57
N GLU A 12 1.15 12.67 4.82
CA GLU A 12 2.41 12.41 4.16
C GLU A 12 3.57 12.76 5.10
N SER A 13 4.73 12.18 4.82
CA SER A 13 5.99 12.47 5.51
C SER A 13 7.15 12.33 4.56
N HIS A 14 8.23 13.03 4.87
CA HIS A 14 9.51 12.88 4.17
C HIS A 14 10.56 12.38 5.15
N GLY A 15 11.49 11.58 4.64
CA GLY A 15 12.56 10.99 5.43
C GLY A 15 13.79 10.71 4.58
N HIS A 16 14.63 9.82 5.08
CA HIS A 16 15.77 9.30 4.36
C HIS A 16 15.75 7.78 4.42
N CYS A 17 16.26 7.14 3.38
CA CYS A 17 16.40 5.70 3.32
C CYS A 17 17.58 5.25 4.19
N ASP A 18 17.35 4.31 5.12
CA ASP A 18 18.42 3.80 5.98
C ASP A 18 19.52 3.03 5.21
N CYS A 19 19.21 2.54 4.01
CA CYS A 19 20.15 1.78 3.19
C CYS A 19 21.13 2.66 2.41
N CYS A 20 20.65 3.74 1.79
CA CYS A 20 21.45 4.58 0.88
C CYS A 20 21.49 6.07 1.26
N GLY A 21 20.72 6.51 2.25
CA GLY A 21 20.62 7.91 2.66
C GLY A 21 19.79 8.81 1.74
N ASN A 22 19.26 8.28 0.62
CA ASN A 22 18.45 9.08 -0.31
C ASN A 22 17.14 9.54 0.35
N ALA A 23 16.64 10.70 -0.08
CA ALA A 23 15.36 11.22 0.38
C ALA A 23 14.21 10.25 0.05
N THR A 24 13.31 10.06 1.00
CA THR A 24 12.11 9.23 0.84
C THR A 24 10.86 10.07 1.05
N SER A 25 9.80 9.68 0.36
CA SER A 25 8.45 10.18 0.58
C SER A 25 7.56 9.02 0.94
N THR A 26 6.73 9.21 1.97
CA THR A 26 5.68 8.27 2.37
C THR A 26 4.36 9.02 2.41
N VAL A 27 3.34 8.47 1.77
CA VAL A 27 1.97 8.97 1.83
C VAL A 27 1.04 7.91 2.38
N TRP A 28 -0.02 8.33 3.06
CA TRP A 28 -1.03 7.42 3.58
C TRP A 28 -2.43 8.02 3.53
N GLY A 29 -3.40 7.14 3.76
CA GLY A 29 -4.81 7.45 3.76
C GLY A 29 -5.66 6.21 3.95
N TYR A 30 -6.94 6.35 3.63
CA TYR A 30 -7.93 5.29 3.74
C TYR A 30 -8.53 4.94 2.38
N VAL A 31 -8.92 3.68 2.23
CA VAL A 31 -9.70 3.19 1.12
C VAL A 31 -11.08 2.80 1.63
N HIS A 32 -12.11 3.27 0.94
CA HIS A 32 -13.51 3.04 1.32
C HIS A 32 -14.27 2.25 0.26
N ASP A 33 -15.12 1.33 0.71
CA ASP A 33 -16.22 0.77 -0.06
C ASP A 33 -17.52 1.44 0.40
N ARG A 34 -18.00 2.40 -0.41
CA ARG A 34 -19.09 3.32 -0.05
C ARG A 34 -18.74 4.09 1.23
N GLU A 35 -19.52 3.89 2.29
CA GLU A 35 -19.36 4.55 3.60
C GLU A 35 -18.48 3.75 4.57
N LYS A 36 -17.90 2.63 4.14
CA LYS A 36 -17.09 1.75 5.01
C LYS A 36 -15.63 1.80 4.62
N THR A 37 -14.77 2.13 5.57
CA THR A 37 -13.32 1.98 5.41
C THR A 37 -12.96 0.49 5.39
N VAL A 38 -12.28 0.06 4.33
CA VAL A 38 -11.84 -1.33 4.12
C VAL A 38 -10.34 -1.51 4.30
N ALA A 39 -9.56 -0.44 4.14
CA ALA A 39 -8.12 -0.47 4.37
C ALA A 39 -7.57 0.91 4.75
N ALA A 40 -6.49 0.92 5.53
CA ALA A 40 -5.52 2.02 5.47
C ALA A 40 -4.41 1.63 4.49
N TYR A 41 -3.94 2.59 3.70
CA TYR A 41 -2.82 2.38 2.79
C TYR A 41 -1.62 3.23 3.16
N PHE A 42 -0.44 2.73 2.84
CA PHE A 42 0.82 3.45 2.92
C PHE A 42 1.59 3.22 1.62
N VAL A 43 2.11 4.28 1.02
CA VAL A 43 3.00 4.17 -0.15
C VAL A 43 4.29 4.89 0.15
N GLN A 44 5.41 4.21 -0.03
CA GLN A 44 6.74 4.75 0.23
C GLN A 44 7.64 4.57 -0.99
N TRP A 45 8.35 5.61 -1.38
CA TRP A 45 9.34 5.57 -2.46
C TRP A 45 10.57 6.43 -2.14
N THR A 46 11.63 6.21 -2.91
CA THR A 46 12.81 7.08 -2.92
C THR A 46 12.58 8.20 -3.93
N VAL A 47 12.73 9.45 -3.51
CA VAL A 47 12.48 10.62 -4.37
C VAL A 47 13.50 10.63 -5.51
N GLY A 48 13.00 10.79 -6.74
CA GLY A 48 13.81 10.86 -7.95
C GLY A 48 14.57 9.58 -8.31
N SER A 49 14.30 8.45 -7.65
CA SER A 49 15.00 7.19 -7.91
C SER A 49 14.06 5.98 -7.97
N ALA A 50 14.06 5.34 -9.13
CA ALA A 50 13.37 4.07 -9.39
C ALA A 50 14.19 2.83 -8.95
N GLU A 51 15.45 3.01 -8.54
CA GLU A 51 16.34 1.90 -8.15
C GLU A 51 15.76 1.11 -6.96
N HIS A 52 15.11 1.82 -6.05
CA HIS A 52 14.31 1.22 -4.99
C HIS A 52 12.84 1.23 -5.39
N MET A 53 12.34 0.05 -5.75
CA MET A 53 10.93 -0.16 -6.10
C MET A 53 9.99 0.44 -5.04
N PRO A 54 9.05 1.32 -5.44
CA PRO A 54 8.03 1.87 -4.54
C PRO A 54 7.23 0.75 -3.86
N ASN A 55 7.03 0.88 -2.55
CA ASN A 55 6.28 -0.06 -1.74
C ASN A 55 4.86 0.44 -1.51
N PHE A 56 3.90 -0.48 -1.57
CA PHE A 56 2.48 -0.27 -1.30
C PHE A 56 2.04 -1.25 -0.23
N ASP A 57 1.63 -0.72 0.92
CA ASP A 57 1.21 -1.51 2.08
C ASP A 57 -0.28 -1.25 2.33
N PHE A 58 -1.08 -2.31 2.46
CA PHE A 58 -2.52 -2.24 2.71
C PHE A 58 -2.86 -2.98 4.00
N LEU A 59 -3.32 -2.25 5.01
CA LEU A 59 -3.82 -2.79 6.27
C LEU A 59 -5.34 -2.97 6.15
N ILE A 60 -5.75 -4.18 5.79
CA ILE A 60 -7.11 -4.54 5.38
C ILE A 60 -7.86 -5.18 6.55
N GLY A 61 -9.07 -4.71 6.84
CA GLY A 61 -9.91 -5.29 7.89
C GLY A 61 -11.04 -4.35 8.31
N THR A 62 -11.58 -4.59 9.50
CA THR A 62 -12.63 -3.75 10.07
C THR A 62 -12.04 -2.45 10.62
N TRP A 63 -12.62 -1.31 10.27
CA TRP A 63 -12.25 0.02 10.76
C TRP A 63 -13.44 0.69 11.44
N GLY A 64 -13.19 1.60 12.38
CA GLY A 64 -14.23 2.31 13.14
C GLY A 64 -14.85 1.51 14.30
N ASN A 65 -14.28 0.34 14.62
CA ASN A 65 -14.64 -0.44 15.80
C ASN A 65 -13.38 -1.00 16.47
N ASP A 66 -12.93 -0.33 17.53
CA ASP A 66 -11.70 -0.67 18.24
C ASP A 66 -11.76 -2.02 18.97
N ALA A 67 -12.96 -2.58 19.17
CA ALA A 67 -13.11 -3.91 19.75
C ALA A 67 -12.74 -5.04 18.76
N VAL A 68 -12.64 -4.74 17.47
CA VAL A 68 -12.27 -5.70 16.43
C VAL A 68 -10.83 -5.48 16.02
N ASN A 69 -10.01 -6.52 16.15
CA ASN A 69 -8.61 -6.53 15.71
C ASN A 69 -8.35 -7.63 14.68
N ASP A 70 -8.98 -7.50 13.52
CA ASP A 70 -8.94 -8.45 12.40
C ASP A 70 -8.06 -7.96 11.22
N ARG A 71 -7.38 -6.83 11.38
CA ARG A 71 -6.68 -6.15 10.30
C ARG A 71 -5.38 -6.86 9.93
N VAL A 72 -5.30 -7.31 8.68
CA VAL A 72 -4.13 -7.99 8.13
C VAL A 72 -3.38 -7.08 7.16
N LEU A 73 -2.05 -7.18 7.15
CA LEU A 73 -1.20 -6.39 6.27
C LEU A 73 -0.80 -7.19 5.03
N SER A 74 -1.07 -6.62 3.84
CA SER A 74 -0.59 -7.12 2.55
C SER A 74 0.32 -6.07 1.91
N SER A 75 1.46 -6.49 1.37
CA SER A 75 2.49 -5.58 0.84
C SER A 75 2.85 -5.92 -0.59
N TRP A 76 3.07 -4.87 -1.37
CA TRP A 76 3.28 -4.93 -2.81
C TRP A 76 4.43 -4.01 -3.21
N LEU A 77 5.15 -4.38 -4.26
CA LEU A 77 6.19 -3.58 -4.89
C LEU A 77 5.75 -3.18 -6.29
N PHE A 78 5.93 -1.92 -6.64
CA PHE A 78 5.83 -1.47 -8.02
C PHE A 78 7.19 -1.60 -8.70
N ASN A 79 7.24 -2.32 -9.82
CA ASN A 79 8.41 -2.42 -10.68
C ASN A 79 8.24 -1.48 -11.89
N PRO A 80 8.96 -0.35 -11.93
CA PRO A 80 8.85 0.61 -13.02
C PRO A 80 9.30 0.06 -14.38
N SER A 81 10.33 -0.80 -14.42
CA SER A 81 10.93 -1.30 -15.66
C SER A 81 9.99 -2.13 -16.55
N ASN A 82 8.92 -2.68 -15.98
CA ASN A 82 7.91 -3.43 -16.73
C ASN A 82 6.47 -3.02 -16.36
N ASN A 83 6.32 -1.91 -15.65
CA ASN A 83 5.04 -1.37 -15.19
C ASN A 83 4.15 -2.45 -14.52
N SER A 84 4.72 -3.21 -13.59
CA SER A 84 4.02 -4.32 -12.93
C SER A 84 4.07 -4.23 -11.41
N PHE A 85 3.15 -4.92 -10.75
CA PHE A 85 3.12 -5.04 -9.30
C PHE A 85 3.41 -6.46 -8.85
N MET A 86 4.16 -6.59 -7.76
CA MET A 86 4.54 -7.88 -7.18
C MET A 86 4.15 -7.91 -5.72
N ILE A 87 3.52 -8.99 -5.29
CA ILE A 87 3.25 -9.26 -3.86
C ILE A 87 4.57 -9.61 -3.18
N THR A 88 4.84 -9.04 -2.02
CA THR A 88 6.03 -9.28 -1.18
C THR A 88 5.64 -9.68 0.24
N ASP A 89 6.62 -9.99 1.08
CA ASP A 89 6.42 -10.24 2.51
C ASP A 89 6.17 -8.92 3.26
N ALA A 90 5.05 -8.84 3.97
CA ALA A 90 4.66 -7.67 4.75
C ALA A 90 5.39 -7.55 6.09
N LYS A 91 5.99 -8.62 6.62
CA LYS A 91 6.58 -8.66 7.98
C LYS A 91 7.74 -7.68 8.17
N CYS A 92 8.45 -7.35 7.10
CA CYS A 92 9.58 -6.42 7.13
C CYS A 92 9.13 -4.94 7.03
N ARG A 93 7.82 -4.67 6.94
CA ARG A 93 7.29 -3.33 6.70
C ARG A 93 6.97 -2.62 8.01
N PRO A 94 7.12 -1.28 8.10
CA PRO A 94 6.83 -0.54 9.33
C PRO A 94 5.43 -0.80 9.90
N ALA A 95 4.42 -0.91 9.03
CA ALA A 95 3.03 -1.17 9.42
C ALA A 95 2.83 -2.52 10.14
N ALA A 96 3.73 -3.50 9.96
CA ALA A 96 3.68 -4.79 10.63
C ALA A 96 3.91 -4.68 12.15
N ASN A 97 4.61 -3.63 12.59
CA ASN A 97 4.89 -3.37 14.01
C ASN A 97 3.78 -2.55 14.69
N SER A 98 2.74 -2.16 13.94
CA SER A 98 1.61 -1.41 14.49
C SER A 98 0.72 -2.32 15.35
N GLN A 99 0.24 -1.81 16.48
CA GLN A 99 -0.76 -2.50 17.31
C GLN A 99 -2.09 -2.74 16.59
N LEU A 100 -2.34 -1.99 15.52
CA LEU A 100 -3.52 -2.16 14.67
C LEU A 100 -3.42 -3.37 13.74
N CYS A 101 -2.22 -3.90 13.50
CA CYS A 101 -1.98 -5.05 12.64
C CYS A 101 -2.05 -6.34 13.46
N SER A 102 -3.05 -7.18 13.17
CA SER A 102 -3.19 -8.47 13.83
C SER A 102 -2.28 -9.53 13.21
N HIS A 103 -2.05 -9.45 11.89
CA HIS A 103 -1.17 -10.38 11.18
C HIS A 103 -0.58 -9.75 9.92
N ALA A 104 0.74 -9.78 9.80
CA ALA A 104 1.45 -9.37 8.60
C ALA A 104 1.71 -10.58 7.70
N LEU A 105 1.12 -10.56 6.50
CA LEU A 105 1.09 -11.71 5.61
C LEU A 105 2.39 -11.86 4.83
N SER A 106 2.84 -13.09 4.69
CA SER A 106 3.83 -13.44 3.67
C SER A 106 3.21 -13.36 2.27
N ARG A 107 4.09 -13.39 1.26
CA ARG A 107 3.69 -13.50 -0.14
C ARG A 107 2.84 -14.74 -0.39
N GLU A 108 3.25 -15.89 0.14
CA GLU A 108 2.56 -17.18 -0.01
C GLU A 108 1.17 -17.13 0.63
N GLU A 109 1.04 -16.54 1.82
CA GLU A 109 -0.25 -16.39 2.51
C GLU A 109 -1.21 -15.51 1.70
N THR A 110 -0.72 -14.36 1.19
CA THR A 110 -1.52 -13.47 0.35
C THR A 110 -2.00 -14.19 -0.92
N LEU A 111 -1.14 -14.98 -1.56
CA LEU A 111 -1.49 -15.75 -2.76
C LEU A 111 -2.49 -16.89 -2.46
N ALA A 112 -2.44 -17.48 -1.27
CA ALA A 112 -3.35 -18.54 -0.84
C ALA A 112 -4.76 -18.03 -0.45
N LEU A 113 -4.92 -16.72 -0.27
CA LEU A 113 -6.18 -16.08 0.15
C LEU A 113 -6.80 -15.26 -0.99
N PRO A 114 -7.53 -15.89 -1.94
CA PRO A 114 -8.00 -15.20 -3.16
C PRO A 114 -8.96 -14.03 -2.88
N GLY A 115 -9.79 -14.14 -1.85
CA GLY A 115 -10.70 -13.05 -1.45
C GLY A 115 -9.93 -11.83 -0.94
N LEU A 116 -8.93 -12.04 -0.07
CA LEU A 116 -8.08 -10.97 0.42
C LEU A 116 -7.25 -10.36 -0.70
N LYS A 117 -6.65 -11.19 -1.56
CA LYS A 117 -5.90 -10.74 -2.73
C LYS A 117 -6.75 -9.84 -3.63
N ALA A 118 -8.01 -10.20 -3.88
CA ALA A 118 -8.92 -9.37 -4.66
C ALA A 118 -9.19 -8.01 -4.01
N VAL A 119 -9.36 -7.96 -2.68
CA VAL A 119 -9.50 -6.69 -1.94
C VAL A 119 -8.22 -5.85 -2.03
N ALA A 120 -7.05 -6.45 -1.79
CA ALA A 120 -5.77 -5.78 -1.87
C ALA A 120 -5.50 -5.21 -3.28
N SER A 121 -5.76 -6.00 -4.33
CA SER A 121 -5.63 -5.53 -5.72
C SER A 121 -6.62 -4.42 -6.04
N GLY A 122 -7.86 -4.50 -5.56
CA GLY A 122 -8.82 -3.40 -5.73
C GLY A 122 -8.37 -2.11 -5.02
N CYS A 123 -7.82 -2.23 -3.81
CA CYS A 123 -7.23 -1.09 -3.09
C CYS A 123 -6.04 -0.51 -3.85
N LEU A 124 -5.19 -1.37 -4.41
CA LEU A 124 -4.05 -0.97 -5.23
C LEU A 124 -4.50 -0.19 -6.46
N ASP A 125 -5.45 -0.71 -7.23
CA ASP A 125 -6.00 -0.02 -8.40
C ASP A 125 -6.59 1.34 -8.02
N ALA A 126 -7.37 1.39 -6.94
CA ALA A 126 -7.97 2.63 -6.46
C ALA A 126 -6.91 3.67 -6.07
N VAL A 127 -5.93 3.28 -5.24
CA VAL A 127 -4.84 4.17 -4.79
C VAL A 127 -3.99 4.63 -5.98
N TRP A 128 -3.63 3.71 -6.88
CA TRP A 128 -2.82 4.02 -8.06
C TRP A 128 -3.49 5.05 -8.99
N LEU A 129 -4.81 4.92 -9.19
CA LEU A 129 -5.57 5.78 -10.11
C LEU A 129 -6.03 7.10 -9.48
N GLN A 130 -6.32 7.12 -8.18
CA GLN A 130 -6.98 8.25 -7.52
C GLN A 130 -6.04 9.12 -6.69
N ASP A 131 -4.95 8.57 -6.12
CA ASP A 131 -4.02 9.38 -5.33
C ASP A 131 -3.10 10.18 -6.26
N GLY A 132 -3.38 11.49 -6.35
CA GLY A 132 -2.62 12.44 -7.15
C GLY A 132 -1.14 12.55 -6.72
N ARG A 133 -0.83 12.28 -5.44
CA ARG A 133 0.53 12.38 -4.89
C ARG A 133 1.48 11.32 -5.47
N LEU A 134 0.94 10.26 -6.06
CA LEU A 134 1.71 9.20 -6.73
C LEU A 134 2.11 9.56 -8.17
N ALA A 135 1.97 10.81 -8.60
CA ALA A 135 2.34 11.24 -9.95
C ALA A 135 3.82 10.94 -10.29
N GLU A 136 4.73 11.18 -9.34
CA GLU A 136 6.15 10.87 -9.49
C GLU A 136 6.38 9.36 -9.65
N VAL A 137 5.76 8.55 -8.79
CA VAL A 137 5.87 7.09 -8.82
C VAL A 137 5.40 6.53 -10.17
N ARG A 138 4.32 7.07 -10.74
CA ARG A 138 3.83 6.70 -12.07
C ARG A 138 4.80 7.14 -13.18
N ALA A 139 5.49 8.27 -13.01
CA ALA A 139 6.46 8.75 -13.98
C ALA A 139 7.69 7.85 -14.09
N PHE A 140 8.09 7.15 -13.02
CA PHE A 140 9.19 6.18 -13.07
C PHE A 140 9.00 5.09 -14.14
N ALA A 141 7.75 4.74 -14.48
CA ALA A 141 7.46 3.76 -15.53
C ALA A 141 7.77 4.28 -16.95
N ASN A 142 7.79 5.60 -17.13
CA ASN A 142 8.04 6.24 -18.42
C ASN A 142 9.54 6.50 -18.65
N ASP A 143 10.34 6.51 -17.58
CA ASP A 143 11.77 6.82 -17.59
C ASP A 143 12.67 5.57 -17.53
N ALA A 144 12.07 4.37 -17.44
CA ALA A 144 12.76 3.09 -17.25
C ALA A 144 13.05 2.32 -18.56
#